data_AF-A0A0C9VNL5-F1
#
_entry.id   AF-A0A0C9VNL5-F1
#
_cell.length_a   1.000
_cell.length_b   1.000
_cell.length_c   1.000
_cell.angle_alpha   90.00
_cell.angle_beta   90.00
_cell.angle_gamma   90.00
#
_symmetry.space_group_name_H-M   'P 1'
#
loop_
_entity.id
_entity.type
_entity.pdbx_description
1 polymer ?
#
loop_
_entity_poly.entity_id
_entity_poly.type
_entity_poly.pdbx_seq_one_letter_code
_entity_poly.pdbx_strand_id
1 'polypeptide(L)'
;MEKIIKNPDVVLGSGATYETASFDGKLWNHPEVFYKIQSMVPNLPHIHELLVAFFRGAHTTWSRFIEEYEPGSVISGLSAQECKQANMEATNDANEGVLGSYRQTLMQHRNMTESTFNAKTSYKRNGMGEYMQTLTAEDRSFLKQKARDINSSGLEAKHRKLLATQEKEAVEKKRQQDKVKQGKKDEFMATLDSLNVIMTVEDLESSLSCQVPRKKDVSKKDLKIEALRTAIIFYNNLTPTHNVQNDPESSEKVDMDEDCTDDEV
;
A
#
# COMPACT_ATOMS: atom_id res chain seq x y z
N MET A 1 -9.29 14.04 -13.97
CA MET A 1 -9.91 12.82 -13.40
C MET A 1 -11.34 13.05 -12.92
N GLU A 2 -11.64 14.14 -12.19
CA GLU A 2 -13.02 14.44 -11.76
C GLU A 2 -14.07 14.43 -12.88
N LYS A 3 -13.69 14.91 -14.08
CA LYS A 3 -14.56 14.92 -15.26
C LYS A 3 -15.02 13.50 -15.65
N ILE A 4 -14.14 12.51 -15.53
CA ILE A 4 -14.44 11.10 -15.83
C ILE A 4 -15.29 10.48 -14.72
N ILE A 5 -15.03 10.84 -13.45
CA ILE A 5 -15.84 10.39 -12.30
C ILE A 5 -17.29 10.90 -12.41
N LYS A 6 -17.47 12.16 -12.84
CA LYS A 6 -18.79 12.79 -13.03
C LYS A 6 -19.50 12.26 -14.28
N ASN A 7 -18.75 11.96 -15.34
CA ASN A 7 -19.28 11.44 -16.58
C ASN A 7 -18.32 10.39 -17.20
N PRO A 8 -18.51 9.09 -16.88
CA PRO A 8 -17.68 8.01 -17.43
C PRO A 8 -17.82 7.85 -18.96
N ASP A 9 -18.89 8.35 -19.56
CA ASP A 9 -19.10 8.30 -21.02
C ASP A 9 -18.12 9.21 -21.78
N VAL A 10 -17.39 10.08 -21.09
CA VAL A 10 -16.26 10.81 -21.69
C VAL A 10 -15.22 9.85 -22.27
N VAL A 11 -15.06 8.65 -21.69
CA VAL A 11 -14.12 7.62 -22.16
C VAL A 11 -14.86 6.44 -22.80
N LEU A 12 -15.97 6.01 -22.22
CA LEU A 12 -16.69 4.80 -22.62
C LEU A 12 -17.81 5.05 -23.65
N GLY A 13 -18.19 6.31 -23.88
CA GLY A 13 -19.28 6.65 -24.77
C GLY A 13 -18.95 6.30 -26.23
N SER A 14 -19.98 5.99 -27.02
CA SER A 14 -19.84 5.68 -28.44
C SER A 14 -19.29 6.85 -29.29
N GLY A 15 -19.34 8.07 -28.75
CA GLY A 15 -18.75 9.28 -29.35
C GLY A 15 -17.44 9.71 -28.70
N ALA A 16 -16.86 8.90 -27.79
CA ALA A 16 -15.61 9.24 -27.14
C ALA A 16 -14.45 9.09 -28.14
N THR A 17 -13.75 10.20 -28.37
CA THR A 17 -12.60 10.30 -29.27
C THR A 17 -11.33 10.55 -28.46
N TYR A 18 -10.17 10.29 -29.07
CA TYR A 18 -8.89 10.58 -28.44
C TYR A 18 -8.77 12.06 -28.02
N GLU A 19 -9.35 13.00 -28.76
CA GLU A 19 -9.32 14.42 -28.46
C GLU A 19 -10.02 14.78 -27.14
N THR A 20 -11.04 14.02 -26.76
CA THR A 20 -11.86 14.32 -25.58
C THR A 20 -11.49 13.48 -24.37
N ALA A 21 -10.92 12.29 -24.60
CA ALA A 21 -10.69 11.28 -23.60
C ALA A 21 -9.20 11.05 -23.26
N SER A 22 -8.26 11.47 -24.11
CA SER A 22 -6.82 11.45 -23.79
C SER A 22 -6.40 12.68 -23.00
N PHE A 23 -5.35 12.55 -22.19
CA PHE A 23 -4.80 13.67 -21.40
C PHE A 23 -3.95 14.62 -22.23
N ASP A 24 -3.32 14.14 -23.30
CA ASP A 24 -2.40 14.90 -24.16
C ASP A 24 -3.03 15.30 -25.51
N GLY A 25 -4.29 14.89 -25.75
CA GLY A 25 -4.99 15.13 -27.01
C GLY A 25 -4.44 14.32 -28.19
N LYS A 26 -3.55 13.34 -27.95
CA LYS A 26 -2.95 12.54 -29.02
C LYS A 26 -3.74 11.27 -29.28
N LEU A 27 -3.49 10.68 -30.45
CA LEU A 27 -4.05 9.38 -30.84
C LEU A 27 -3.75 8.32 -29.77
N TRP A 28 -4.69 7.39 -29.62
CA TRP A 28 -4.52 6.24 -28.75
C TRP A 28 -3.26 5.46 -29.13
N ASN A 29 -2.46 5.06 -28.14
CA ASN A 29 -1.33 4.15 -28.37
C ASN A 29 -1.81 2.78 -28.91
N HIS A 30 -2.98 2.34 -28.43
CA HIS A 30 -3.62 1.06 -28.78
C HIS A 30 -5.09 1.28 -29.15
N PRO A 31 -5.37 1.88 -30.34
CA PRO A 31 -6.74 2.20 -30.75
C PRO A 31 -7.64 0.95 -30.81
N GLU A 32 -7.08 -0.20 -31.20
CA GLU A 32 -7.77 -1.48 -31.27
C GLU A 32 -8.40 -1.89 -29.92
N VAL A 33 -7.71 -1.62 -28.81
CA VAL A 33 -8.21 -1.94 -27.47
C VAL A 33 -9.36 -1.02 -27.10
N PHE A 34 -9.22 0.29 -27.32
CA PHE A 34 -10.26 1.26 -27.01
C PHE A 34 -11.55 1.00 -27.77
N TYR A 35 -11.47 0.79 -29.08
CA TYR A 35 -12.66 0.51 -29.90
C TYR A 35 -13.28 -0.86 -29.58
N LYS A 36 -12.46 -1.86 -29.24
CA LYS A 36 -12.98 -3.16 -28.79
C LYS A 36 -13.75 -3.02 -27.48
N ILE A 37 -13.20 -2.29 -26.51
CA ILE A 37 -13.87 -2.03 -25.23
C ILE A 37 -15.19 -1.28 -25.49
N GLN A 38 -15.20 -0.22 -26.29
CA GLN A 38 -16.42 0.52 -26.65
C GLN A 38 -17.49 -0.39 -27.26
N SER A 39 -17.11 -1.32 -28.16
CA SER A 39 -18.04 -2.30 -28.72
C SER A 39 -18.61 -3.29 -27.69
N MET A 40 -17.89 -3.51 -26.59
CA MET A 40 -18.27 -4.43 -25.52
C MET A 40 -19.03 -3.75 -24.38
N VAL A 41 -18.97 -2.42 -24.25
CA VAL A 41 -19.68 -1.66 -23.21
C VAL A 41 -21.16 -2.07 -23.07
N PRO A 42 -21.95 -2.27 -24.15
CA PRO A 42 -23.34 -2.71 -24.02
C PRO A 42 -23.52 -4.07 -23.32
N ASN A 43 -22.48 -4.92 -23.35
CA ASN A 43 -22.48 -6.25 -22.76
C ASN A 43 -21.79 -6.30 -21.38
N LEU A 44 -21.29 -5.16 -20.88
CA LEU A 44 -20.55 -5.07 -19.61
C LEU A 44 -21.33 -4.19 -18.62
N PRO A 45 -22.30 -4.73 -17.87
CA PRO A 45 -23.25 -3.94 -17.07
C PRO A 45 -22.58 -3.10 -15.96
N HIS A 46 -21.40 -3.49 -15.48
CA HIS A 46 -20.71 -2.82 -14.37
C HIS A 46 -19.49 -1.99 -14.80
N ILE A 47 -19.21 -1.86 -16.10
CA ILE A 47 -17.97 -1.19 -16.56
C ILE A 47 -17.92 0.28 -16.15
N HIS A 48 -19.07 0.97 -16.17
CA HIS A 48 -19.19 2.35 -15.72
C HIS A 48 -18.90 2.51 -14.23
N GLU A 49 -19.48 1.64 -13.39
CA GLU A 49 -19.26 1.64 -11.95
C GLU A 49 -17.80 1.33 -11.60
N LEU A 50 -17.20 0.35 -12.29
CA LEU A 50 -15.82 -0.04 -12.11
C LEU A 50 -14.85 1.07 -12.51
N LEU A 51 -15.11 1.76 -13.63
CA LEU A 51 -14.33 2.91 -14.06
C LEU A 51 -14.39 4.05 -13.04
N VAL A 52 -15.59 4.35 -12.53
CA VAL A 52 -15.79 5.38 -11.49
C VAL A 52 -15.07 5.00 -10.19
N ALA A 53 -15.18 3.75 -9.73
CA ALA A 53 -14.50 3.26 -8.54
C ALA A 53 -12.98 3.37 -8.68
N PHE A 54 -12.43 2.94 -9.82
CA PHE A 54 -11.01 3.07 -10.14
C PHE A 54 -10.56 4.53 -10.09
N PHE A 55 -11.23 5.44 -10.80
CA PHE A 55 -10.82 6.84 -10.81
C PHE A 55 -11.03 7.56 -9.47
N ARG A 56 -11.98 7.13 -8.63
CA ARG A 56 -12.10 7.64 -7.26
C ARG A 56 -10.88 7.28 -6.41
N GLY A 57 -10.46 6.01 -6.45
CA GLY A 57 -9.25 5.57 -5.73
C GLY A 57 -7.99 6.24 -6.28
N ALA A 58 -7.87 6.29 -7.61
CA ALA A 58 -6.75 6.92 -8.28
C ALA A 58 -6.67 8.42 -7.96
N HIS A 59 -7.81 9.14 -7.98
CA HIS A 59 -7.86 10.59 -7.70
C HIS A 59 -7.20 10.96 -6.38
N THR A 60 -7.45 10.19 -5.32
CA THR A 60 -6.87 10.47 -3.99
C THR A 60 -5.34 10.47 -4.01
N THR A 61 -4.74 9.50 -4.69
CA THR A 61 -3.28 9.38 -4.80
C THR A 61 -2.72 10.40 -5.78
N TRP A 62 -3.36 10.56 -6.95
CA TRP A 62 -2.90 11.48 -7.98
C TRP A 62 -2.98 12.95 -7.54
N SER A 63 -3.97 13.34 -6.75
CA SER A 63 -4.04 14.71 -6.21
C SER A 63 -2.82 15.06 -5.37
N ARG A 64 -2.29 14.12 -4.57
CA ARG A 64 -1.06 14.33 -3.79
C ARG A 64 0.18 14.40 -4.69
N PHE A 65 0.22 13.60 -5.75
CA PHE A 65 1.36 13.57 -6.67
C PHE A 65 1.43 14.82 -7.57
N ILE A 66 0.26 15.33 -7.99
CA ILE A 66 0.17 16.48 -8.90
C ILE A 66 0.40 17.81 -8.15
N GLU A 67 0.24 17.84 -6.83
CA GLU A 67 0.53 19.02 -5.99
C GLU A 67 1.95 19.56 -6.21
N GLU A 68 2.93 18.67 -6.39
CA GLU A 68 4.32 19.03 -6.67
C GLU A 68 4.52 19.67 -8.05
N TYR A 69 3.53 19.61 -8.94
CA TYR A 69 3.54 20.19 -10.30
C TYR A 69 2.66 21.43 -10.44
N GLU A 70 1.97 21.85 -9.37
CA GLU A 70 1.12 23.04 -9.40
C GLU A 70 1.93 24.32 -9.71
N PRO A 71 1.33 25.35 -10.34
CA PRO A 71 2.00 26.61 -10.62
C PRO A 71 2.57 27.25 -9.33
N GLY A 72 3.89 27.46 -9.31
CA GLY A 72 4.60 27.98 -8.13
C GLY A 72 5.23 26.91 -7.23
N SER A 73 5.04 25.63 -7.55
CA SER A 73 5.84 24.53 -6.98
C SER A 73 7.32 24.61 -7.42
N VAL A 74 8.18 23.89 -6.71
CA VAL A 74 9.61 23.78 -7.05
C VAL A 74 9.79 23.23 -8.47
N ILE A 75 8.98 22.23 -8.87
CA ILE A 75 9.07 21.59 -10.18
C ILE A 75 8.58 22.54 -11.28
N SER A 76 7.48 23.28 -11.05
CA SER A 76 6.99 24.29 -11.99
C SER A 76 7.99 25.44 -12.21
N GLY A 77 8.87 25.71 -11.24
CA GLY A 77 9.91 26.73 -11.32
C GLY A 77 11.17 26.29 -12.08
N LEU A 78 11.32 25.00 -12.39
CA LEU A 78 12.51 24.49 -13.05
C LEU A 78 12.59 24.96 -14.50
N SER A 79 13.77 25.41 -14.89
CA SER A 79 14.08 25.67 -16.30
C SER A 79 14.10 24.37 -17.10
N ALA A 80 13.92 24.47 -18.42
CA ALA A 80 14.01 23.31 -19.32
C ALA A 80 15.39 22.60 -19.26
N GLN A 81 16.44 23.31 -18.86
CA GLN A 81 17.77 22.74 -18.66
C GLN A 81 17.85 21.94 -17.35
N GLU A 82 17.29 22.49 -16.26
CA GLU A 82 17.23 21.79 -14.97
C GLU A 82 16.34 20.56 -15.03
N CYS A 83 15.18 20.63 -15.71
CA CYS A 83 14.34 19.46 -15.97
C CYS A 83 15.08 18.36 -16.74
N LYS A 84 15.92 18.72 -17.73
CA LYS A 84 16.76 17.74 -18.45
C LYS A 84 17.87 17.15 -17.58
N GLN A 85 18.44 17.93 -16.67
CA GLN A 85 19.43 17.44 -15.71
C GLN A 85 18.81 16.53 -14.65
N ALA A 86 17.57 16.82 -14.25
CA ALA A 86 16.78 16.05 -13.31
C ALA A 86 16.06 14.85 -13.96
N ASN A 87 16.44 14.46 -15.19
CA ASN A 87 15.78 13.37 -15.92
C ASN A 87 16.00 12.03 -15.19
N MET A 88 15.02 11.67 -14.35
CA MET A 88 14.85 10.34 -13.79
C MET A 88 14.16 9.48 -14.84
N GLU A 89 14.60 8.22 -14.98
CA GLU A 89 13.97 7.31 -15.93
C GLU A 89 12.49 7.13 -15.53
N ALA A 90 11.59 7.37 -16.48
CA ALA A 90 10.15 7.41 -16.24
C ALA A 90 9.56 6.04 -15.85
N THR A 91 10.28 4.96 -16.14
CA THR A 91 9.83 3.59 -15.88
C THR A 91 10.44 3.08 -14.58
N ASN A 92 9.55 2.61 -13.70
CA ASN A 92 9.94 2.01 -12.43
C ASN A 92 10.90 0.83 -12.62
N ASP A 93 10.73 0.02 -13.68
CA ASP A 93 11.55 -1.16 -13.99
C ASP A 93 13.06 -0.88 -13.98
N ALA A 94 13.49 0.26 -14.51
CA ALA A 94 14.91 0.60 -14.54
C ALA A 94 15.42 1.03 -13.15
N ASN A 95 14.60 1.78 -12.39
CA ASN A 95 14.91 2.15 -11.01
C ASN A 95 14.91 0.91 -10.09
N GLU A 96 13.99 -0.03 -10.31
CA GLU A 96 13.93 -1.33 -9.63
C GLU A 96 15.13 -2.20 -9.98
N GLY A 97 15.54 -2.23 -11.25
CA GLY A 97 16.75 -2.93 -11.70
C GLY A 97 18.02 -2.37 -11.05
N VAL A 98 18.11 -1.05 -10.90
CA VAL A 98 19.22 -0.39 -10.18
C VAL A 98 19.20 -0.73 -8.69
N LEU A 99 18.02 -0.76 -8.05
CA LEU A 99 17.89 -1.14 -6.65
C LEU A 99 18.26 -2.61 -6.42
N GLY A 100 17.84 -3.51 -7.31
CA GLY A 100 18.24 -4.92 -7.30
C GLY A 100 19.77 -5.07 -7.43
N SER A 101 20.36 -4.35 -8.38
CA SER A 101 21.80 -4.30 -8.58
C SER A 101 22.54 -3.75 -7.36
N TYR A 102 21.99 -2.71 -6.71
CA TYR A 102 22.52 -2.14 -5.48
C TYR A 102 22.58 -3.17 -4.37
N ARG A 103 21.47 -3.88 -4.12
CA ARG A 103 21.39 -4.94 -3.10
C ARG A 103 22.42 -6.03 -3.35
N GLN A 104 22.51 -6.55 -4.58
CA GLN A 104 23.48 -7.59 -4.92
C GLN A 104 24.93 -7.09 -4.72
N THR A 105 25.22 -5.85 -5.13
CA THR A 105 26.57 -5.28 -4.98
C THR A 105 26.93 -5.09 -3.50
N LEU A 106 25.99 -4.65 -2.65
CA LEU A 106 26.21 -4.56 -1.21
C LEU A 106 26.42 -5.93 -0.56
N MET A 107 25.74 -6.98 -1.04
CA MET A 107 25.97 -8.33 -0.52
C MET A 107 27.38 -8.82 -0.83
N GLN A 108 27.87 -8.59 -2.06
CA GLN A 108 29.23 -8.96 -2.48
C GLN A 108 30.30 -8.05 -1.87
N HIS A 109 29.96 -6.78 -1.63
CA HIS A 109 30.87 -5.76 -1.10
C HIS A 109 30.25 -5.05 0.11
N ARG A 110 30.17 -5.76 1.25
CA ARG A 110 29.53 -5.26 2.48
C ARG A 110 30.14 -4.00 3.08
N ASN A 111 31.40 -3.70 2.73
CA ASN A 111 32.09 -2.49 3.16
C ASN A 111 31.94 -1.31 2.20
N MET A 112 31.25 -1.50 1.06
CA MET A 112 31.01 -0.45 0.10
C MET A 112 29.95 0.51 0.63
N THR A 113 30.22 1.80 0.53
CA THR A 113 29.27 2.83 0.92
C THR A 113 28.30 3.14 -0.23
N GLU A 114 27.13 3.67 0.12
CA GLU A 114 26.13 4.11 -0.85
C GLU A 114 26.70 5.16 -1.82
N SER A 115 27.46 6.14 -1.30
CA SER A 115 28.16 7.13 -2.12
C SER A 115 29.11 6.48 -3.13
N THR A 116 29.86 5.45 -2.71
CA THR A 116 30.75 4.71 -3.62
C THR A 116 29.97 3.97 -4.71
N PHE A 117 28.83 3.36 -4.35
CA PHE A 117 27.95 2.74 -5.35
C PHE A 117 27.40 3.76 -6.34
N ASN A 118 26.82 4.86 -5.85
CA ASN A 118 26.26 5.92 -6.69
C ASN A 118 27.31 6.54 -7.60
N ALA A 119 28.54 6.73 -7.11
CA ALA A 119 29.65 7.21 -7.91
C ALA A 119 30.04 6.22 -9.02
N LYS A 120 30.13 4.91 -8.72
CA LYS A 120 30.43 3.87 -9.72
C LYS A 120 29.32 3.75 -10.77
N THR A 121 28.06 3.77 -10.34
CA THR A 121 26.89 3.67 -11.21
C THR A 121 26.80 4.88 -12.13
N SER A 122 26.94 6.09 -11.57
CA SER A 122 26.99 7.34 -12.36
C SER A 122 28.18 7.37 -13.32
N TYR A 123 29.35 6.90 -12.90
CA TYR A 123 30.54 6.84 -13.76
C TYR A 123 30.29 6.00 -15.02
N LYS A 124 29.63 4.84 -14.87
CA LYS A 124 29.26 3.98 -15.99
C LYS A 124 28.13 4.57 -16.82
N ARG A 125 27.03 5.00 -16.18
CA ARG A 125 25.82 5.48 -16.88
C ARG A 125 26.08 6.74 -17.70
N ASN A 126 26.91 7.65 -17.18
CA ASN A 126 27.19 8.93 -17.83
C ASN A 126 28.40 8.87 -18.78
N GLY A 127 28.98 7.70 -19.03
CA GLY A 127 30.15 7.56 -19.93
C GLY A 127 31.39 8.33 -19.43
N MET A 128 31.52 8.53 -18.12
CA MET A 128 32.57 9.38 -17.55
C MET A 128 33.99 8.84 -17.77
N GLY A 129 34.13 7.59 -18.20
CA GLY A 129 35.43 7.01 -18.55
C GLY A 129 36.12 7.71 -19.71
N GLU A 130 35.37 8.07 -20.76
CA GLU A 130 35.90 8.81 -21.91
C GLU A 130 36.23 10.24 -21.51
N TYR A 131 35.34 10.88 -20.75
CA TYR A 131 35.58 12.22 -20.22
C TYR A 131 36.85 12.27 -19.34
N MET A 132 37.07 11.31 -18.45
CA MET A 132 38.27 11.27 -17.61
C MET A 132 39.58 11.11 -18.41
N GLN A 133 39.54 10.59 -19.64
CA GLN A 133 40.72 10.54 -20.51
C GLN A 133 41.08 11.92 -21.07
N THR A 134 40.10 12.79 -21.28
CA THR A 134 40.30 14.17 -21.78
C THR A 134 40.85 15.14 -20.72
N LEU A 135 40.77 14.78 -19.43
CA LEU A 135 41.21 15.63 -18.33
C LEU A 135 42.72 15.83 -18.28
N THR A 136 43.14 17.08 -18.05
CA THR A 136 44.54 17.45 -17.87
C THR A 136 45.09 16.97 -16.52
N ALA A 137 46.42 17.04 -16.35
CA ALA A 137 47.07 16.70 -15.09
C ALA A 137 46.62 17.61 -13.92
N GLU A 138 46.34 18.89 -14.21
CA GLU A 138 45.88 19.88 -13.25
C GLU A 138 44.46 19.55 -12.77
N ASP A 139 43.55 19.26 -13.69
CA ASP A 139 42.17 18.84 -13.37
C ASP A 139 42.15 17.58 -12.51
N ARG A 140 43.01 16.61 -12.83
CA ARG A 140 43.16 15.38 -12.05
C ARG A 140 43.67 15.65 -10.63
N SER A 141 44.60 16.61 -10.48
CA SER A 141 45.09 17.03 -9.16
C SER A 141 43.98 17.67 -8.33
N PHE A 142 43.22 18.58 -8.95
CA PHE A 142 42.07 19.22 -8.33
C PHE A 142 41.00 18.21 -7.87
N LEU A 143 40.62 17.26 -8.73
CA LEU A 143 39.65 16.22 -8.41
C LEU A 143 40.14 15.32 -7.25
N LYS A 144 41.42 14.97 -7.22
CA LYS A 144 42.01 14.22 -6.10
C LYS A 144 41.95 15.00 -4.78
N GLN A 145 42.22 16.31 -4.83
CA GLN A 145 42.09 17.16 -3.65
C GLN A 145 40.64 17.21 -3.16
N LYS A 146 39.68 17.46 -4.06
CA LYS A 146 38.25 17.44 -3.73
C LYS A 146 37.79 16.09 -3.16
N ALA A 147 38.24 14.98 -3.73
CA ALA A 147 37.92 13.65 -3.20
C ALA A 147 38.46 13.45 -1.77
N ARG A 148 39.66 13.97 -1.46
CA ARG A 148 40.21 13.94 -0.10
C ARG A 148 39.42 14.81 0.87
N ASP A 149 39.01 16.00 0.46
CA ASP A 149 38.17 16.90 1.26
C ASP A 149 36.82 16.26 1.58
N ILE A 150 36.20 15.58 0.60
CA ILE A 150 34.97 14.84 0.80
C ILE A 150 35.19 13.67 1.77
N ASN A 151 36.28 12.92 1.62
CA ASN A 151 36.56 11.79 2.51
C ASN A 151 36.85 12.25 3.95
N SER A 152 37.58 13.37 4.12
CA SER A 152 37.90 13.94 5.43
C SER A 152 36.69 14.57 6.12
N SER A 153 35.65 14.97 5.37
CA SER A 153 34.41 15.53 5.91
C SER A 153 33.61 14.55 6.80
N GLY A 154 33.87 13.24 6.70
CA GLY A 154 33.21 12.20 7.50
C GLY A 154 31.70 12.08 7.25
N LEU A 155 31.19 12.59 6.12
CA LEU A 155 29.77 12.56 5.78
C LEU A 155 29.19 11.14 5.83
N GLU A 156 29.91 10.14 5.32
CA GLU A 156 29.46 8.75 5.35
C GLU A 156 29.40 8.17 6.76
N ALA A 157 30.27 8.60 7.67
CA ALA A 157 30.22 8.18 9.08
C ALA A 157 29.00 8.79 9.78
N LYS A 158 28.67 10.05 9.46
CA LYS A 158 27.43 10.69 9.94
C LYS A 158 26.19 9.98 9.38
N HIS A 159 26.20 9.66 8.08
CA HIS A 159 25.11 8.95 7.42
C HIS A 159 24.87 7.57 8.04
N ARG A 160 25.93 6.77 8.26
CA ARG A 160 25.83 5.47 8.92
C ARG A 160 25.27 5.56 10.34
N LYS A 161 25.64 6.60 11.10
CA LYS A 161 25.06 6.83 12.44
C LYS A 161 23.58 7.14 12.36
N LEU A 162 23.17 7.98 11.41
CA LEU A 162 21.77 8.35 11.20
C LEU A 162 20.91 7.13 10.81
N LEU A 163 21.38 6.31 9.87
CA LEU A 163 20.72 5.08 9.47
C LEU A 163 20.58 4.13 10.67
N ALA A 164 21.66 3.92 11.43
CA ALA A 164 21.61 3.06 12.60
C ALA A 164 20.64 3.55 13.69
N THR A 165 20.46 4.88 13.85
CA THR A 165 19.44 5.42 14.77
C THR A 165 18.03 5.18 14.25
N GLN A 166 17.78 5.44 12.97
CA GLN A 166 16.46 5.25 12.36
C GLN A 166 16.05 3.77 12.34
N GLU A 167 16.98 2.86 12.02
CA GLU A 167 16.73 1.42 12.06
C GLU A 167 16.39 0.95 13.47
N LYS A 168 17.09 1.46 14.51
CA LYS A 168 16.76 1.13 15.90
C LYS A 168 15.36 1.59 16.29
N GLU A 169 14.99 2.81 15.93
CA GLU A 169 13.65 3.36 16.19
C GLU A 169 12.57 2.54 15.46
N ALA A 170 12.81 2.18 14.20
CA ALA A 170 11.89 1.35 13.41
C ALA A 170 11.73 -0.05 14.01
N VAL A 171 12.82 -0.68 14.47
CA VAL A 171 12.78 -1.99 15.14
C VAL A 171 12.03 -1.92 16.46
N GLU A 172 12.24 -0.88 17.26
CA GLU A 172 11.52 -0.71 18.53
C GLU A 172 10.03 -0.49 18.30
N LYS A 173 9.65 0.32 17.30
CA LYS A 173 8.26 0.52 16.91
C LYS A 173 7.61 -0.79 16.45
N LYS A 174 8.31 -1.60 15.66
CA LYS A 174 7.84 -2.94 15.25
C LYS A 174 7.64 -3.86 16.46
N ARG A 175 8.60 -3.92 17.39
CA ARG A 175 8.49 -4.71 18.62
C ARG A 175 7.28 -4.30 19.47
N GLN A 176 7.00 -3.00 19.57
CA GLN A 176 5.81 -2.51 20.28
C GLN A 176 4.52 -2.96 19.58
N GLN A 177 4.46 -2.84 18.26
CA GLN A 177 3.32 -3.33 17.47
C GLN A 177 3.13 -4.84 17.60
N ASP A 178 4.22 -5.61 17.57
CA ASP A 178 4.19 -7.07 17.72
C ASP A 178 3.70 -7.48 19.12
N LYS A 179 4.10 -6.76 20.18
CA LYS A 179 3.56 -6.98 21.54
C LYS A 179 2.06 -6.70 21.61
N VAL A 180 1.58 -5.63 20.97
CA VAL A 180 0.14 -5.32 20.93
C VAL A 180 -0.62 -6.39 20.14
N LYS A 181 -0.09 -6.82 18.99
CA LYS A 181 -0.68 -7.92 18.20
C LYS A 181 -0.71 -9.22 18.99
N GLN A 182 0.36 -9.54 19.71
CA GLN A 182 0.44 -10.74 20.54
C GLN A 182 -0.56 -10.65 21.70
N GLY A 183 -0.65 -9.51 22.39
CA GLY A 183 -1.63 -9.32 23.46
C GLY A 183 -3.07 -9.51 22.98
N LYS A 184 -3.42 -8.98 21.80
CA LYS A 184 -4.75 -9.23 21.19
C LYS A 184 -4.98 -10.70 20.85
N LYS A 185 -3.95 -11.40 20.37
CA LYS A 185 -4.02 -12.85 20.11
C LYS A 185 -4.19 -13.64 21.40
N ASP A 186 -3.44 -13.30 22.45
CA ASP A 186 -3.51 -13.95 23.75
C ASP A 186 -4.87 -13.71 24.43
N GLU A 187 -5.41 -12.49 24.36
CA GLU A 187 -6.78 -12.16 24.81
C GLU A 187 -7.84 -12.96 24.04
N PHE A 188 -7.71 -13.04 22.71
CA PHE A 188 -8.60 -13.84 21.88
C PHE A 188 -8.50 -15.34 22.21
N MET A 189 -7.30 -15.87 22.43
CA MET A 189 -7.12 -17.26 22.84
C MET A 189 -7.69 -17.50 24.25
N ALA A 190 -7.51 -16.59 25.20
CA ALA A 190 -8.08 -16.71 26.54
C ALA A 190 -9.62 -16.67 26.51
N THR A 191 -10.21 -15.86 25.64
CA THR A 191 -11.68 -15.89 25.45
C THR A 191 -12.13 -17.22 24.86
N LEU A 192 -11.43 -17.76 23.84
CA LEU A 192 -11.70 -19.09 23.30
C LEU A 192 -11.58 -20.20 24.34
N ASP A 193 -10.52 -20.20 25.15
CA ASP A 193 -10.30 -21.20 26.22
C ASP A 193 -11.38 -21.13 27.31
N SER A 194 -11.95 -19.94 27.55
CA SER A 194 -13.04 -19.75 28.52
C SER A 194 -14.41 -20.23 28.01
N LEU A 195 -14.55 -20.47 26.71
CA LEU A 195 -15.80 -20.95 26.13
C LEU A 195 -15.94 -22.46 26.37
N ASN A 196 -17.05 -22.85 27.00
CA ASN A 196 -17.41 -24.25 27.12
C ASN A 196 -17.84 -24.78 25.74
N VAL A 197 -16.98 -25.60 25.13
CA VAL A 197 -17.27 -26.25 23.85
C VAL A 197 -18.33 -27.33 24.04
N ILE A 198 -19.50 -27.12 23.44
CA ILE A 198 -20.58 -28.10 23.42
C ILE A 198 -20.27 -29.10 22.30
N MET A 199 -19.87 -30.32 22.67
CA MET A 199 -19.40 -31.34 21.73
C MET A 199 -20.49 -32.33 21.28
N THR A 200 -21.63 -32.38 21.96
CA THR A 200 -22.72 -33.32 21.62
C THR A 200 -24.03 -32.58 21.34
N VAL A 201 -24.87 -33.17 20.50
CA VAL A 201 -26.18 -32.61 20.15
C VAL A 201 -27.10 -32.55 21.38
N GLU A 202 -26.97 -33.51 22.30
CA GLU A 202 -27.74 -33.57 23.56
C GLU A 202 -27.34 -32.45 24.54
N ASP A 203 -26.05 -32.11 24.62
CA ASP A 203 -25.56 -30.98 25.43
C ASP A 203 -26.01 -29.62 24.85
N LEU A 204 -26.13 -29.54 23.52
CA LEU A 204 -26.66 -28.36 22.85
C LEU A 204 -28.16 -28.21 23.13
N GLU A 205 -28.93 -29.30 23.01
CA GLU A 205 -30.35 -29.32 23.33
C GLU A 205 -30.64 -29.02 24.81
N SER A 206 -29.78 -29.47 25.73
CA SER A 206 -29.90 -29.17 27.16
C SER A 206 -29.50 -27.74 27.52
N SER A 207 -28.49 -27.15 26.86
CA SER A 207 -28.15 -25.73 27.03
C SER A 207 -29.20 -24.78 26.45
N LEU A 208 -29.85 -25.17 25.35
CA LEU A 208 -31.05 -24.53 24.80
C LEU A 208 -32.33 -24.85 25.58
N SER A 209 -32.29 -25.78 26.54
CA SER A 209 -33.47 -26.18 27.34
C SER A 209 -33.88 -25.14 28.39
N CYS A 210 -33.30 -23.94 28.34
CA CYS A 210 -33.62 -22.81 29.20
C CYS A 210 -35.11 -22.48 29.16
N GLN A 211 -35.87 -23.08 30.09
CA GLN A 211 -36.98 -22.61 30.96
C GLN A 211 -38.01 -21.59 30.45
N VAL A 212 -37.94 -21.17 29.19
CA VAL A 212 -38.89 -20.28 28.52
C VAL A 212 -39.76 -21.16 27.63
N PRO A 213 -41.04 -21.34 27.96
CA PRO A 213 -41.93 -22.19 27.18
C PRO A 213 -42.09 -21.63 25.76
N ARG A 214 -42.04 -22.50 24.73
CA ARG A 214 -42.17 -22.07 23.33
C ARG A 214 -43.57 -21.47 23.14
N LYS A 215 -43.72 -20.49 22.25
CA LYS A 215 -45.00 -19.79 21.99
C LYS A 215 -46.19 -20.72 21.70
N LYS A 216 -45.92 -21.89 21.12
CA LYS A 216 -46.91 -22.93 20.82
C LYS A 216 -47.42 -23.68 22.05
N ASP A 217 -46.65 -23.70 23.13
CA ASP A 217 -46.93 -24.48 24.35
C ASP A 217 -47.71 -23.65 25.39
N VAL A 218 -47.87 -22.34 25.16
CA VAL A 218 -48.68 -21.43 26.00
C VAL A 218 -49.92 -20.98 25.22
N SER A 219 -51.13 -21.26 25.73
CA SER A 219 -52.37 -20.95 25.01
C SER A 219 -52.98 -19.57 25.38
N LYS A 220 -52.88 -19.17 26.65
CA LYS A 220 -53.46 -17.92 27.18
C LYS A 220 -52.55 -16.72 26.92
N LYS A 221 -53.14 -15.56 26.59
CA LYS A 221 -52.40 -14.34 26.26
C LYS A 221 -51.57 -13.79 27.43
N ASP A 222 -52.10 -13.85 28.65
CA ASP A 222 -51.44 -13.28 29.83
C ASP A 222 -50.15 -14.03 30.17
N LEU A 223 -50.19 -15.36 30.11
CA LEU A 223 -49.02 -16.22 30.30
C LEU A 223 -47.96 -16.04 29.19
N LYS A 224 -48.35 -15.67 27.97
CA LYS A 224 -47.40 -15.34 26.89
C LYS A 224 -46.62 -14.06 27.19
N ILE A 225 -47.27 -13.08 27.79
CA ILE A 225 -46.64 -11.81 28.14
C ILE A 225 -45.65 -12.02 29.28
N GLU A 226 -45.99 -12.84 30.28
CA GLU A 226 -45.06 -13.20 31.36
C GLU A 226 -43.88 -14.05 30.87
N ALA A 227 -44.13 -15.02 29.98
CA ALA A 227 -43.07 -15.80 29.34
C ALA A 227 -42.12 -14.92 28.50
N LEU A 228 -42.65 -13.92 27.79
CA LEU A 228 -41.84 -12.95 27.05
C LEU A 228 -41.01 -12.06 27.99
N ARG A 229 -41.58 -11.60 29.10
CA ARG A 229 -40.86 -10.79 30.10
C ARG A 229 -39.70 -11.58 30.72
N THR A 230 -39.96 -12.82 31.11
CA THR A 230 -38.91 -13.72 31.66
C THR A 230 -37.83 -14.04 30.63
N ALA A 231 -38.21 -14.26 29.37
CA ALA A 231 -37.24 -14.44 28.29
C ALA A 231 -36.33 -13.22 28.10
N ILE A 232 -36.88 -12.01 28.05
CA ILE A 232 -36.11 -10.77 27.89
C ILE A 232 -35.11 -10.61 29.05
N ILE A 233 -35.54 -10.86 30.28
CA ILE A 233 -34.67 -10.78 31.46
C ILE A 233 -33.54 -11.83 31.36
N PHE A 234 -33.87 -13.06 30.97
CA PHE A 234 -32.91 -14.14 30.85
C PHE A 234 -31.82 -13.84 29.80
N TYR A 235 -32.22 -13.42 28.59
CA TYR A 235 -31.26 -13.16 27.50
C TYR A 235 -30.44 -11.89 27.72
N ASN A 236 -30.98 -10.86 28.36
CA ASN A 236 -30.20 -9.67 28.72
C ASN A 236 -29.14 -9.96 29.80
N ASN A 237 -29.37 -10.95 30.66
CA ASN A 237 -28.43 -11.35 31.71
C ASN A 237 -27.34 -12.33 31.22
N LEU A 238 -27.53 -12.94 30.05
CA LEU A 238 -26.58 -13.89 29.43
C LEU A 238 -25.46 -13.21 28.64
N THR A 239 -25.65 -11.96 28.23
CA THR A 239 -24.60 -11.15 27.60
C THR A 239 -23.91 -10.30 28.65
N PRO A 240 -22.63 -10.53 29.00
CA PRO A 240 -21.85 -9.46 29.59
C PRO A 240 -21.78 -8.36 28.55
N THR A 241 -22.18 -7.14 28.93
CA THR A 241 -22.16 -5.95 28.10
C THR A 241 -20.75 -5.70 27.57
N HIS A 242 -20.42 -6.25 26.40
CA HIS A 242 -19.36 -5.69 25.57
C HIS A 242 -19.96 -4.43 24.96
N ASN A 243 -19.70 -3.31 25.63
CA ASN A 243 -19.97 -2.00 25.09
C ASN A 243 -19.08 -1.87 23.84
N VAL A 244 -19.66 -2.10 22.66
CA VAL A 244 -19.02 -1.85 21.38
C VAL A 244 -18.93 -0.32 21.25
N GLN A 245 -17.86 0.25 21.80
CA GLN A 245 -17.39 1.54 21.33
C GLN A 245 -16.94 1.32 19.88
N ASN A 246 -17.73 1.84 18.96
CA ASN A 246 -17.37 1.98 17.56
C ASN A 246 -16.15 2.91 17.48
N ASP A 247 -14.94 2.34 17.46
CA ASP A 247 -13.76 3.00 16.93
C ASP A 247 -13.71 2.75 15.41
N PRO A 248 -13.85 3.78 14.56
CA PRO A 248 -13.78 3.62 13.13
C PRO A 248 -12.31 3.77 12.70
N GLU A 249 -11.57 2.67 12.64
CA GLU A 249 -10.41 2.48 11.74
C GLU A 249 -9.66 1.19 12.09
N SER A 250 -10.07 0.08 11.50
CA SER A 250 -9.14 -1.00 11.21
C SER A 250 -9.49 -1.60 9.86
N SER A 251 -8.99 -0.98 8.80
CA SER A 251 -8.83 -1.65 7.53
C SER A 251 -7.88 -2.83 7.73
N GLU A 252 -8.43 -4.03 7.86
CA GLU A 252 -7.68 -5.28 7.69
C GLU A 252 -7.08 -5.29 6.29
N LYS A 253 -5.77 -5.07 6.22
CA LYS A 253 -4.98 -5.63 5.14
C LYS A 253 -4.76 -7.10 5.50
N VAL A 254 -5.45 -7.96 4.77
CA VAL A 254 -5.11 -9.39 4.69
C VAL A 254 -3.84 -9.44 3.84
N ASP A 255 -2.68 -9.54 4.50
CA ASP A 255 -1.46 -9.96 3.84
C ASP A 255 -1.62 -11.48 3.58
N MET A 256 -1.81 -11.84 2.32
CA MET A 256 -1.74 -13.23 1.86
C MET A 256 -0.25 -13.60 1.83
N ASP A 257 0.16 -14.44 2.78
CA ASP A 257 1.45 -15.12 2.74
C ASP A 257 1.45 -16.09 1.54
N GLU A 258 2.16 -15.73 0.46
CA GLU A 258 2.54 -16.67 -0.59
C GLU A 258 3.71 -17.52 -0.06
N ASP A 259 3.39 -18.69 0.49
CA ASP A 259 4.33 -19.80 0.65
C ASP A 259 4.74 -20.28 -0.75
N CYS A 260 5.86 -19.75 -1.25
CA CYS A 260 6.55 -20.25 -2.42
C CYS A 260 7.41 -21.45 -1.97
N THR A 261 6.86 -22.66 -2.07
CA THR A 261 7.65 -23.89 -1.97
C THR A 261 8.42 -24.08 -3.27
N ASP A 262 9.74 -23.96 -3.19
CA ASP A 262 10.69 -24.45 -4.19
C ASP A 262 10.53 -25.96 -4.34
N ASP A 263 10.05 -26.42 -5.49
CA ASP A 263 10.24 -27.80 -5.95
C ASP A 263 11.20 -27.81 -7.14
N GLU A 264 12.37 -28.39 -6.89
CA GLU A 264 13.35 -28.84 -7.87
C GLU A 264 12.71 -29.84 -8.85
N VAL A 265 12.87 -29.62 -10.17
CA VAL A 265 13.42 -30.56 -11.19
C VAL A 265 13.83 -29.76 -12.43
#